data_AF-A0AA87C040-F1
#
_entry.id   AF-A0AA87C040-F1
#
_cell.length_a   1.000
_cell.length_b   1.000
_cell.length_c   1.000
_cell.angle_alpha   90.00
_cell.angle_beta   90.00
_cell.angle_gamma   90.00
#
_symmetry.space_group_name_H-M   'P 1'
#
loop_
_entity.id
_entity.type
_entity.pdbx_description
1 polymer ?
#
loop_
_entity_poly.entity_id
_entity_poly.type
_entity_poly.pdbx_seq_one_letter_code
_entity_poly.pdbx_strand_id
1 'polypeptide(L)'
;MAVTPCDKSCPETSGHGLTKEDKRRGLMYIKRIRRELCTRQLSSLRGEQAKLMNQLRRSNHVFEQVRLRIRLFGLEKRMQRIRERWL
;
A
#
# COMPACT_ATOMS: atom_id res chain seq x y z
N MET A 1 -32.37 13.35 -45.25
CA MET A 1 -30.98 13.70 -45.59
C MET A 1 -30.08 12.67 -44.95
N ALA A 2 -29.40 11.84 -45.75
CA ALA A 2 -28.50 10.81 -45.23
C ALA A 2 -27.16 11.46 -44.87
N VAL A 3 -26.77 11.38 -43.61
CA VAL A 3 -25.44 11.82 -43.14
C VAL A 3 -24.46 10.74 -43.59
N THR A 4 -23.61 11.06 -44.57
CA THR A 4 -22.51 10.21 -44.99
C THR A 4 -21.51 10.08 -43.83
N PRO A 5 -21.11 8.86 -43.42
CA PRO A 5 -20.06 8.67 -42.44
C PRO A 5 -18.77 9.30 -42.96
N CYS A 6 -18.15 10.15 -42.15
CA CYS A 6 -16.88 10.75 -42.50
C CYS A 6 -15.78 9.68 -42.34
N ASP A 7 -15.41 9.01 -43.43
CA ASP A 7 -14.31 8.01 -43.50
C ASP A 7 -12.90 8.62 -43.35
N LYS A 8 -12.81 9.92 -43.06
CA LYS A 8 -11.53 10.56 -42.78
C LYS A 8 -11.16 10.23 -41.35
N SER A 9 -10.17 9.36 -41.17
CA SER A 9 -9.40 9.26 -39.92
C SER A 9 -9.11 10.69 -39.47
N CYS A 10 -9.67 11.09 -38.33
CA CYS A 10 -9.47 12.41 -37.77
C CYS A 10 -7.95 12.69 -37.80
N PRO A 11 -7.48 13.82 -38.34
CA PRO A 11 -6.04 14.08 -38.42
C PRO A 11 -5.48 13.88 -37.03
N GLU A 12 -4.47 13.02 -36.90
CA GLU A 12 -3.76 12.73 -35.67
C GLU A 12 -3.34 14.08 -35.07
N THR A 13 -4.20 14.64 -34.22
CA THR A 13 -3.85 15.78 -33.38
C THR A 13 -2.68 15.25 -32.59
N SER A 14 -1.47 15.72 -32.94
CA SER A 14 -0.20 15.35 -32.34
C SER A 14 -0.40 15.23 -30.85
N GLY A 15 -0.66 14.01 -30.40
CA GLY A 15 -1.32 13.78 -29.14
C GLY A 15 -0.44 14.40 -28.07
N HIS A 16 -1.01 15.24 -27.21
CA HIS A 16 -0.37 15.68 -25.98
C HIS A 16 -0.27 14.48 -25.00
N GLY A 17 0.36 13.41 -25.48
CA GLY A 17 0.60 12.18 -24.74
C GLY A 17 1.80 12.39 -23.83
N LEU A 18 1.75 11.75 -22.66
CA LEU A 18 2.85 11.73 -21.71
C LEU A 18 4.13 11.27 -22.42
N THR A 19 5.18 12.07 -22.31
CA THR A 19 6.50 11.71 -22.83
C THR A 19 7.03 10.49 -22.07
N LYS A 20 8.07 9.85 -22.62
CA LYS A 20 8.77 8.75 -21.92
C LYS A 20 9.26 9.19 -20.53
N GLU A 21 9.70 10.44 -20.41
CA GLU A 21 10.16 11.00 -19.13
C GLU A 21 9.00 11.25 -18.17
N ASP A 22 7.84 11.71 -18.65
CA ASP A 22 6.65 11.86 -17.81
C ASP A 22 6.19 10.51 -17.23
N LYS A 23 6.18 9.47 -18.07
CA LYS A 23 5.86 8.10 -17.62
C LYS A 23 6.87 7.62 -16.57
N ARG A 24 8.17 7.87 -16.79
CA ARG A 24 9.23 7.51 -15.84
C ARG A 24 9.05 8.23 -14.50
N ARG A 25 8.84 9.54 -14.52
CA ARG A 25 8.58 10.35 -13.31
C ARG A 25 7.34 9.86 -12.59
N GLY A 26 6.25 9.62 -13.32
CA GLY A 26 5.01 9.07 -12.77
C GLY A 26 5.22 7.74 -12.03
N LEU A 27 5.93 6.80 -12.65
CA LEU A 27 6.25 5.51 -12.01
C LEU A 27 7.11 5.67 -10.75
N MET A 28 8.08 6.60 -10.75
CA MET A 28 8.85 6.90 -9.53
C MET A 28 7.97 7.45 -8.41
N TYR A 29 7.07 8.38 -8.72
CA TYR A 29 6.13 8.94 -7.74
C TYR A 29 5.19 7.87 -7.20
N ILE A 30 4.63 7.01 -8.04
CA ILE A 30 3.77 5.89 -7.60
C ILE A 30 4.54 4.98 -6.64
N LYS A 31 5.79 4.62 -6.97
CA LYS A 31 6.62 3.77 -6.10
C LYS A 31 6.89 4.45 -4.75
N ARG A 32 7.18 5.75 -4.75
CA ARG A 32 7.40 6.55 -3.54
C ARG A 32 6.13 6.59 -2.67
N ILE A 33 4.99 6.95 -3.26
CA ILE A 33 3.71 7.06 -2.56
C ILE A 33 3.30 5.72 -1.95
N ARG A 34 3.45 4.61 -2.68
CA ARG A 34 3.18 3.27 -2.14
C ARG A 34 4.01 2.97 -0.88
N ARG A 35 5.30 3.32 -0.87
CA ARG A 35 6.18 3.15 0.30
C ARG A 35 5.79 4.05 1.47
N GLU A 36 5.42 5.30 1.20
CA GLU A 36 4.96 6.25 2.21
C GLU A 36 3.65 5.76 2.87
N LEU A 37 2.69 5.31 2.06
CA LEU A 37 1.42 4.75 2.55
C LEU A 37 1.64 3.48 3.38
N CYS A 38 2.50 2.57 2.90
CA CYS A 38 2.87 1.37 3.65
C CYS A 38 3.46 1.73 5.02
N THR A 39 4.40 2.67 5.05
CA THR A 39 5.09 3.08 6.27
C THR A 39 4.12 3.75 7.26
N ARG A 40 3.25 4.65 6.78
CA ARG A 40 2.21 5.28 7.60
C ARG A 40 1.29 4.24 8.22
N GLN A 41 0.78 3.30 7.43
CA GLN A 41 -0.12 2.25 7.94
C GLN A 41 0.58 1.28 8.90
N LEU A 42 1.86 0.95 8.67
CA LEU A 42 2.62 0.09 9.56
C LEU A 42 3.07 0.80 10.85
N SER A 43 3.19 2.13 10.86
CA SER A 43 3.70 2.87 12.01
C SER A 43 2.85 2.69 13.28
N SER A 44 1.52 2.79 13.15
CA SER A 44 0.59 2.57 14.26
C SER A 44 0.66 1.12 14.78
N LEU A 45 0.70 0.15 13.86
CA LEU A 45 0.78 -1.27 14.19
C LEU A 45 2.10 -1.65 14.86
N ARG A 46 3.23 -1.04 14.47
CA ARG A 46 4.52 -1.23 15.15
C ARG A 46 4.48 -0.72 16.58
N GLY A 47 3.81 0.40 16.83
CA GLY A 47 3.59 0.91 18.19
C GLY A 47 2.78 -0.06 19.06
N GLU A 48 1.69 -0.61 18.51
CA GLU A 48 0.91 -1.67 19.18
C GLU A 48 1.74 -2.95 19.41
N GLN A 49 2.52 -3.38 18.42
CA GLN A 49 3.40 -4.55 18.54
C GLN A 49 4.39 -4.37 19.69
N ALA A 50 5.06 -3.21 19.76
CA ALA A 50 6.01 -2.91 20.82
C ALA A 50 5.35 -2.91 22.21
N LYS A 51 4.12 -2.37 22.33
CA LYS A 51 3.35 -2.42 23.58
C LYS A 51 3.03 -3.86 24.00
N LEU A 52 2.56 -4.70 23.08
CA LEU A 52 2.23 -6.09 23.36
C LEU A 52 3.47 -6.93 23.70
N MET A 53 4.59 -6.71 23.02
CA MET A 53 5.87 -7.36 23.35
C MET A 53 6.37 -6.96 24.74
N ASN A 54 6.25 -5.68 25.10
CA ASN A 54 6.61 -5.20 26.44
C ASN A 54 5.72 -5.81 27.52
N GLN A 55 4.41 -5.94 27.27
CA GLN A 55 3.49 -6.64 28.16
C GLN A 55 3.85 -8.12 28.30
N LEU A 56 4.19 -8.78 27.19
CA LEU A 56 4.57 -10.19 27.18
C LEU A 56 5.84 -10.42 28.00
N ARG A 57 6.84 -9.55 27.85
CA ARG A 57 8.10 -9.61 28.60
C ARG A 57 7.92 -9.41 30.11
N ARG A 58 6.91 -8.67 30.53
CA ARG A 58 6.61 -8.36 31.94
C ARG A 58 5.61 -9.32 32.57
N SER A 59 4.92 -10.13 31.78
CA SER A 59 3.89 -11.04 32.28
C SER A 59 4.52 -12.34 32.78
N ASN A 60 4.22 -12.70 34.03
CA ASN A 60 4.60 -13.99 34.63
C ASN A 60 3.47 -15.03 34.59
N HIS A 61 2.29 -14.65 34.09
CA HIS A 61 1.12 -15.50 34.08
C HIS A 61 0.94 -16.20 32.72
N VAL A 62 0.95 -17.53 32.71
CA VAL A 62 0.94 -18.35 31.48
C VAL A 62 -0.25 -18.03 30.58
N PHE A 63 -1.46 -17.93 31.13
CA PHE A 63 -2.64 -17.60 30.31
C PHE A 63 -2.56 -16.21 29.67
N GLU A 64 -1.99 -15.22 30.38
CA GLU A 64 -1.81 -13.89 29.82
C GLU A 64 -0.73 -13.88 28.74
N GLN A 65 0.36 -14.64 28.92
CA GLN A 65 1.37 -14.81 27.87
C GLN A 65 0.77 -15.43 26.61
N VAL A 66 -0.08 -16.46 26.73
CA VAL A 66 -0.76 -17.08 25.58
C VAL A 66 -1.68 -16.07 24.89
N ARG A 67 -2.51 -15.35 25.66
CA ARG A 67 -3.40 -14.30 25.13
C ARG A 67 -2.64 -13.22 24.37
N LEU A 68 -1.51 -12.75 24.91
CA LEU A 68 -0.65 -11.76 24.27
C LEU A 68 -0.02 -12.28 22.98
N ARG A 69 0.43 -13.54 22.95
CA ARG A 69 0.97 -14.19 21.74
C ARG A 69 -0.08 -14.31 20.63
N ILE A 70 -1.31 -14.72 20.95
CA ILE A 70 -2.41 -14.77 19.97
C ILE A 70 -2.65 -13.38 19.37
N ARG A 71 -2.67 -12.34 20.21
CA ARG A 71 -2.86 -10.96 19.75
C ARG A 71 -1.71 -10.45 18.88
N LEU A 72 -0.47 -10.79 19.23
CA LEU A 72 0.72 -10.50 18.43
C LEU A 72 0.64 -11.17 17.05
N PHE A 73 0.29 -12.46 17.00
CA PHE A 73 0.13 -13.18 15.75
C PHE A 73 -0.92 -12.54 14.82
N GLY A 74 -2.08 -12.16 15.37
CA GLY A 74 -3.11 -11.45 14.62
C GLY A 74 -2.64 -10.07 14.11
N LEU A 75 -1.80 -9.38 14.88
CA LEU A 75 -1.19 -8.12 14.47
C LEU A 75 -0.16 -8.31 13.35
N GLU A 76 0.69 -9.33 13.44
CA GLU A 76 1.66 -9.67 12.40
C GLU A 76 0.97 -10.01 11.06
N LYS A 77 -0.13 -10.77 11.11
CA LYS A 77 -0.95 -11.04 9.92
C LYS A 77 -1.54 -9.78 9.31
N ARG A 78 -1.97 -8.80 10.13
CA ARG A 78 -2.43 -7.49 9.63
C ARG A 78 -1.29 -6.70 8.97
N MET A 79 -0.12 -6.65 9.60
CA MET A 79 1.06 -6.00 9.03
C MET A 79 1.50 -6.64 7.72
N GLN A 80 1.44 -7.97 7.63
CA GLN A 80 1.80 -8.72 6.42
C GLN A 80 0.87 -8.38 5.25
N ARG A 81 -0.44 -8.33 5.48
CA ARG A 81 -1.42 -7.90 4.44
C ARG A 81 -1.18 -6.48 3.94
N ILE A 82 -0.77 -5.57 4.83
CA ILE A 82 -0.41 -4.19 4.43
C ILE A 82 0.84 -4.20 3.55
N ARG A 83 1.84 -5.02 3.89
CA ARG A 83 3.03 -5.17 3.05
C ARG A 83 2.67 -5.71 1.67
N GLU A 84 1.91 -6.79 1.59
CA GLU A 84 1.47 -7.39 0.31
C GLU A 84 0.66 -6.41 -0.56
N ARG A 85 -0.11 -5.51 0.06
CA ARG A 85 -0.88 -4.50 -0.67
C ARG A 85 0.02 -3.42 -1.31
N TRP A 86 1.08 -3.00 -0.62
CA TRP A 86 1.82 -1.79 -0.99
C TRP A 86 3.24 -2.03 -1.51
N LEU A 87 3.92 -3.09 -1.08
CA LEU A 87 5.28 -3.47 -1.49
C LEU A 87 5.24 -4.53 -2.59
#